data_AF-A0A847EBV9-F1
#
_entry.id   AF-A0A847EBV9-F1
#
_cell.length_a   1.000
_cell.length_b   1.000
_cell.length_c   1.000
_cell.angle_alpha   90.00
_cell.angle_beta   90.00
_cell.angle_gamma   90.00
#
_symmetry.space_group_name_H-M   'P 1'
#
loop_
_entity.id
_entity.type
_entity.pdbx_description
1 polymer ?
#
loop_
_entity_poly.entity_id
_entity_poly.type
_entity_poly.pdbx_seq_one_letter_code
_entity_poly.pdbx_strand_id
1 'polypeptide(L)'
;MDDLQSFVPDVHFEQIPIKNLVSNQEYQRNLSIAHVQRATENFDLYQVNPVKVSRRGGINYVFNGQHTIEIIALISGSRETPVWCMIYDDLDYAQEADIFANQMKYVKPLLPFEIFMANIEAGNDKQLIIKDLVESYNLTITSGKAPGGICAISTLENIYDKYGFHTLDRVLRLCIGTWEGDPNSLNANMLNGITYLVAAYGDSIKDDVFKEKVGRFSPKEISKTAKDRKLGSIGYAEAMLIIYNKKMHAPLKWENLYSKKSRRELVNIKFDEPGES
;
A
#
# COMPACT_ATOMS: atom_id res chain seq x y z
N MET A 1 3.92 39.89 25.60
CA MET A 1 4.13 39.18 24.33
C MET A 1 5.22 38.19 24.67
N ASP A 2 4.81 37.05 25.25
CA ASP A 2 5.76 35.98 25.54
C ASP A 2 6.48 35.62 24.24
N ASP A 3 7.79 35.45 24.36
CA ASP A 3 8.70 35.42 23.23
C ASP A 3 8.41 34.18 22.37
N LEU A 4 7.61 34.37 21.33
CA LEU A 4 7.22 33.34 20.36
C LEU A 4 8.45 32.67 19.73
N GLN A 5 9.61 33.33 19.80
CA GLN A 5 10.90 32.82 19.35
C GLN A 5 11.32 31.55 20.10
N SER A 6 10.87 31.34 21.34
CA SER A 6 11.13 30.12 22.10
C SER A 6 10.54 28.84 21.48
N PHE A 7 9.59 28.97 20.54
CA PHE A 7 8.99 27.86 19.80
C PHE A 7 9.57 27.68 18.39
N VAL A 8 10.50 28.54 17.98
CA VAL A 8 11.12 28.52 16.65
C VAL A 8 12.56 28.02 16.79
N PRO A 9 12.96 26.96 16.06
CA PRO A 9 14.34 26.50 16.11
C PRO A 9 15.27 27.57 15.55
N ASP A 10 16.40 27.82 16.22
CA ASP A 10 17.45 28.71 15.74
C ASP A 10 18.26 27.99 14.65
N VAL A 11 17.90 28.22 13.40
CA VAL A 11 18.50 27.58 12.24
C VAL A 11 18.60 28.53 11.06
N HIS A 12 19.47 28.20 10.12
CA HIS A 12 19.52 28.82 8.81
C HIS A 12 19.48 27.76 7.70
N PHE A 13 19.17 28.19 6.47
CA PHE A 13 19.05 27.29 5.32
C PHE A 13 20.13 27.58 4.29
N GLU A 14 20.80 26.52 3.82
CA GLU A 14 21.80 26.61 2.76
C GLU A 14 21.68 25.46 1.77
N GLN A 15 22.20 25.66 0.56
CA GLN A 15 22.43 24.58 -0.39
C GLN A 15 23.85 24.04 -0.25
N ILE A 16 23.97 22.76 0.11
CA ILE A 16 25.28 22.11 0.31
C ILE A 16 25.40 20.96 -0.70
N PRO A 17 26.50 20.88 -1.48
CA PRO A 17 26.83 19.70 -2.28
C PRO A 17 26.86 18.43 -1.43
N ILE A 18 26.27 17.34 -1.91
CA ILE A 18 26.20 16.06 -1.18
C ILE A 18 27.59 15.56 -0.76
N LYS A 19 28.64 15.82 -1.54
CA LYS A 19 30.04 15.48 -1.20
C LYS A 19 30.58 16.18 0.06
N ASN A 20 29.99 17.30 0.45
CA ASN A 20 30.39 18.10 1.62
C ASN A 20 29.56 17.75 2.87
N LEU A 21 28.72 16.72 2.78
CA LEU A 21 27.91 16.19 3.87
C LEU A 21 28.52 14.89 4.40
N VAL A 22 28.56 14.77 5.73
CA VAL A 22 29.02 13.55 6.42
C VAL A 22 27.81 12.84 7.00
N SER A 23 27.56 11.61 6.55
CA SER A 23 26.54 10.69 7.09
C SER A 23 27.19 9.49 7.78
N ASN A 24 26.39 8.57 8.33
CA ASN A 24 26.82 7.33 9.02
C ASN A 24 27.44 7.53 10.40
N GLN A 25 26.80 8.36 11.23
CA GLN A 25 27.11 8.38 12.67
C GLN A 25 26.67 7.06 13.34
N GLU A 26 27.33 6.64 14.43
CA GLU A 26 27.10 5.32 15.04
C GLU A 26 25.65 5.09 15.53
N TYR A 27 24.94 6.17 15.89
CA TYR A 27 23.53 6.10 16.31
C TYR A 27 22.56 5.86 15.13
N GLN A 28 23.03 5.92 13.89
CA GLN A 28 22.20 5.88 12.69
C GLN A 28 22.04 4.45 12.17
N ARG A 29 20.86 4.14 11.63
CA ARG A 29 20.61 2.84 10.96
C ARG A 29 21.30 2.78 9.60
N ASN A 30 21.69 1.57 9.20
CA ASN A 30 22.17 1.33 7.84
C ASN A 30 21.12 1.71 6.79
N LEU A 31 21.59 2.29 5.69
CA LEU A 31 20.78 2.66 4.54
C LEU A 31 20.15 1.41 3.89
N SER A 32 18.86 1.49 3.58
CA SER A 32 18.18 0.41 2.86
C SER A 32 18.25 0.64 1.35
N ILE A 33 19.10 -0.13 0.66
CA ILE A 33 19.25 -0.05 -0.81
C ILE A 33 17.90 -0.27 -1.52
N ALA A 34 17.10 -1.24 -1.06
CA ALA A 34 15.78 -1.51 -1.61
C ALA A 34 14.76 -0.36 -1.39
N HIS A 35 14.97 0.48 -0.37
CA HIS A 35 14.16 1.68 -0.18
C HIS A 35 14.60 2.79 -1.14
N VAL A 36 15.92 3.00 -1.29
CA VAL A 36 16.49 3.98 -2.22
C VAL A 36 16.05 3.68 -3.66
N GLN A 37 16.12 2.42 -4.10
CA GLN A 37 15.67 2.01 -5.44
C GLN A 37 14.20 2.32 -5.68
N ARG A 38 13.30 1.89 -4.78
CA ARG A 38 11.85 2.15 -4.90
C ARG A 38 11.51 3.64 -4.88
N ALA A 39 12.21 4.42 -4.05
CA ALA A 39 11.99 5.87 -4.00
C ALA A 39 12.52 6.57 -5.25
N THR A 40 13.56 6.03 -5.89
CA THR A 40 14.10 6.54 -7.16
C THR A 40 13.13 6.37 -8.32
N GLU A 41 12.46 5.22 -8.40
CA GLU A 41 11.43 4.95 -9.42
C GLU A 41 10.23 5.89 -9.33
N ASN A 42 9.94 6.44 -8.14
CA ASN A 42 8.79 7.29 -7.85
C ASN A 42 9.22 8.70 -7.41
N PHE A 43 10.39 9.14 -7.84
CA PHE A 43 10.95 10.41 -7.37
C PHE A 43 10.16 11.60 -7.89
N ASP A 44 9.85 12.50 -6.96
CA ASP A 44 9.23 13.78 -7.23
C ASP A 44 10.03 14.86 -6.50
N LEU A 45 10.52 15.84 -7.27
CA LEU A 45 11.32 16.94 -6.75
C LEU A 45 10.55 17.74 -5.69
N TYR A 46 9.22 17.86 -5.81
CA TYR A 46 8.40 18.61 -4.87
C TYR A 46 8.16 17.89 -3.54
N GLN A 47 8.50 16.60 -3.45
CA GLN A 47 8.42 15.82 -2.21
C GLN A 47 9.74 15.84 -1.41
N VAL A 48 10.79 16.48 -1.95
CA VAL A 48 12.09 16.56 -1.30
C VAL A 48 12.04 17.56 -0.14
N ASN A 49 12.17 17.04 1.08
CA ASN A 49 12.31 17.86 2.28
C ASN A 49 13.77 18.28 2.50
N PRO A 50 14.02 19.46 3.10
CA PRO A 50 15.37 19.85 3.52
C PRO A 50 16.02 18.83 4.47
N VAL A 51 17.30 18.57 4.25
CA VAL A 51 18.12 17.69 5.08
C VAL A 51 18.49 18.42 6.36
N LYS A 52 18.36 17.78 7.53
CA LYS A 52 18.79 18.43 8.79
C LYS A 52 20.26 18.12 9.07
N VAL A 53 21.00 19.19 9.30
CA VAL A 53 22.45 19.17 9.44
C VAL A 53 22.86 19.83 10.76
N SER A 54 23.78 19.20 11.46
CA SER A 54 24.50 19.78 12.59
C SER A 54 25.88 20.20 12.11
N ARG A 55 26.20 21.50 12.24
CA ARG A 55 27.48 22.07 11.80
C ARG A 55 28.41 22.22 12.99
N ARG A 56 29.44 21.39 13.05
CA ARG A 56 30.42 21.39 14.15
C ARG A 56 31.83 21.49 13.61
N GLY A 57 32.59 22.49 14.06
CA GLY A 57 33.97 22.68 13.61
C GLY A 57 34.12 22.81 12.08
N GLY A 58 33.09 23.36 11.40
CA GLY A 58 33.06 23.49 9.93
C GLY A 58 32.66 22.21 9.17
N ILE A 59 32.33 21.11 9.87
CA ILE A 59 31.88 19.85 9.26
C ILE A 59 30.35 19.76 9.35
N ASN A 60 29.71 19.37 8.24
CA ASN A 60 28.26 19.25 8.12
C ASN A 60 27.80 17.80 8.35
N TYR A 61 27.35 17.48 9.57
CA TYR A 61 26.87 16.15 9.94
C TYR A 61 25.38 16.00 9.68
N VAL A 62 25.01 15.05 8.81
CA VAL A 62 23.60 14.77 8.51
C VAL A 62 23.02 13.88 9.59
N PHE A 63 22.08 14.40 10.38
CA PHE A 63 21.35 13.60 11.37
C PHE A 63 19.94 13.19 10.90
N ASN A 64 19.40 13.84 9.85
CA ASN A 64 18.11 13.48 9.24
C ASN A 64 18.12 13.80 7.74
N GLY A 65 17.61 12.89 6.91
CA GLY A 65 17.61 13.03 5.45
C GLY A 65 18.67 12.20 4.71
N GLN A 66 19.26 11.19 5.36
CA GLN A 66 20.29 10.34 4.74
C GLN A 66 19.77 9.58 3.50
N HIS A 67 18.55 9.05 3.53
CA HIS A 67 17.96 8.44 2.32
C HIS A 67 17.74 9.47 1.21
N THR A 68 17.34 10.70 1.57
CA THR A 68 17.11 11.79 0.61
C THR A 68 18.38 12.10 -0.18
N ILE A 69 19.53 12.27 0.50
CA ILE A 69 20.79 12.56 -0.19
C ILE A 69 21.23 11.41 -1.10
N GLU A 70 21.02 10.16 -0.71
CA GLU A 70 21.39 9.01 -1.54
C GLU A 70 20.45 8.83 -2.74
N ILE A 71 19.15 9.08 -2.59
CA ILE A 71 18.18 9.09 -3.70
C ILE A 71 18.57 10.18 -4.70
N ILE A 72 18.85 11.40 -4.24
CA ILE A 72 19.24 12.51 -5.12
C ILE A 72 20.58 12.23 -5.80
N ALA A 73 21.57 11.71 -5.08
CA ALA A 73 22.85 11.32 -5.66
C ALA A 73 22.68 10.25 -6.75
N LEU A 74 21.81 9.27 -6.54
CA LEU A 74 21.54 8.20 -7.50
C LEU A 74 20.83 8.74 -8.75
N ILE A 75 19.79 9.57 -8.59
CA ILE A 75 19.01 10.12 -9.70
C ILE A 75 19.81 11.12 -10.53
N SER A 76 20.53 12.01 -9.87
CA SER A 76 21.37 13.01 -10.54
C SER A 76 22.67 12.41 -11.09
N GLY A 77 23.04 11.19 -10.67
CA GLY A 77 24.32 10.56 -11.00
C GLY A 77 25.54 11.30 -10.44
N SER A 78 25.36 12.24 -9.50
CA SER A 78 26.43 13.11 -9.02
C SER A 78 26.28 13.48 -7.54
N ARG A 79 27.38 13.39 -6.79
CA ARG A 79 27.47 13.93 -5.42
C ARG A 79 27.81 15.42 -5.38
N GLU A 80 28.02 16.06 -6.54
CA GLU A 80 28.13 17.53 -6.64
C GLU A 80 26.77 18.22 -6.55
N THR A 81 25.69 17.47 -6.79
CA THR A 81 24.32 17.99 -6.74
C THR A 81 24.05 18.60 -5.36
N PRO A 82 23.69 19.89 -5.27
CA PRO A 82 23.37 20.52 -4.01
C PRO A 82 22.00 20.08 -3.51
N VAL A 83 21.87 19.98 -2.18
CA VAL A 83 20.59 19.75 -1.50
C VAL A 83 20.33 20.87 -0.50
N TRP A 84 19.06 21.21 -0.29
CA TRP A 84 18.67 22.15 0.76
C TRP A 84 18.90 21.54 2.14
N CYS A 85 19.59 22.28 2.99
CA CYS A 85 19.93 21.89 4.35
C CYS A 85 19.36 22.90 5.35
N MET A 86 18.73 22.39 6.42
CA MET A 86 18.37 23.12 7.63
C MET A 86 19.49 22.90 8.65
N ILE A 87 20.25 23.95 8.95
CA ILE A 87 21.51 23.86 9.69
C ILE A 87 21.33 24.35 11.11
N TYR A 88 21.79 23.54 12.05
CA TYR A 88 21.93 23.85 13.46
C TYR A 88 23.42 24.02 13.79
N ASP A 89 23.81 25.17 14.33
CA ASP A 89 25.22 25.46 14.72
C ASP A 89 25.51 25.12 16.19
N ASP A 90 24.48 24.84 16.98
CA ASP A 90 24.54 24.68 18.44
C ASP A 90 24.32 23.23 18.92
N LEU A 91 24.09 22.28 18.00
CA LEU A 91 23.85 20.88 18.34
C LEU A 91 25.14 20.10 18.63
N ASP A 92 25.13 19.34 19.71
CA ASP A 92 26.14 18.32 20.02
C ASP A 92 25.72 16.90 19.58
N TYR A 93 26.63 15.94 19.74
CA TYR A 93 26.43 14.56 19.29
C TYR A 93 25.33 13.84 20.09
N ALA A 94 25.22 14.12 21.39
CA ALA A 94 24.22 13.50 22.24
C ALA A 94 22.82 14.02 21.90
N GLN A 95 22.69 15.32 21.63
CA GLN A 95 21.44 15.94 21.19
C GLN A 95 21.00 15.39 19.82
N GLU A 96 21.91 15.24 18.86
CA GLU A 96 21.60 14.58 17.58
C GLU A 96 21.04 13.17 17.75
N ALA A 97 21.69 12.37 18.61
CA ALA A 97 21.29 11.00 18.87
C ALA A 97 19.90 10.94 19.54
N ASP A 98 19.61 11.83 20.49
CA ASP A 98 18.29 11.92 21.13
C ASP A 98 17.20 12.36 20.14
N ILE A 99 17.49 13.36 19.29
CA ILE A 99 16.57 13.78 18.22
C ILE A 99 16.28 12.62 17.27
N PHE A 100 17.31 11.89 16.84
CA PHE A 100 17.17 10.74 15.96
C PHE A 100 16.31 9.63 16.59
N ALA A 101 16.52 9.31 17.87
CA ALA A 101 15.77 8.29 18.59
C ALA A 101 14.28 8.64 18.73
N ASN A 102 13.96 9.93 18.89
CA ASN A 102 12.59 10.39 19.12
C ASN A 102 11.86 10.83 17.83
N GLN A 103 12.55 10.92 16.69
CA GLN A 103 12.04 11.51 15.45
C GLN A 103 10.69 10.91 14.99
N MET A 104 10.53 9.60 15.08
CA MET A 104 9.31 8.91 14.61
C MET A 104 8.31 8.60 15.74
N LYS A 105 8.64 8.92 16.99
CA LYS A 105 7.86 8.49 18.17
C LYS A 105 6.43 9.04 18.17
N TYR A 106 6.24 10.25 17.65
CA TYR A 106 4.95 10.94 17.62
C TYR A 106 4.44 11.20 16.20
N VAL A 107 5.10 10.65 15.17
CA VAL A 107 4.65 10.79 13.78
C VAL A 107 3.56 9.78 13.50
N LYS A 108 2.34 10.26 13.25
CA LYS A 108 1.21 9.42 12.84
C LYS A 108 1.30 9.15 11.33
N PRO A 109 1.36 7.89 10.89
CA PRO A 109 1.32 7.57 9.46
C PRO A 109 -0.06 7.89 8.88
N LEU A 110 -0.08 8.30 7.60
CA LEU A 110 -1.33 8.44 6.84
C LEU A 110 -2.02 7.08 6.72
N LEU A 111 -3.33 7.07 6.95
CA LEU A 111 -4.17 5.91 6.77
C LEU A 111 -4.39 5.65 5.27
N PRO A 112 -4.59 4.40 4.84
CA PRO A 112 -4.90 4.09 3.44
C PRO A 112 -6.10 4.87 2.88
N PHE A 113 -7.11 5.14 3.72
CA PHE A 113 -8.24 5.98 3.33
C PHE A 113 -7.84 7.43 3.03
N GLU A 114 -6.99 8.03 3.87
CA GLU A 114 -6.53 9.40 3.68
C GLU A 114 -5.71 9.52 2.39
N ILE A 115 -4.84 8.54 2.12
CA ILE A 115 -4.04 8.47 0.89
C ILE A 115 -4.95 8.31 -0.33
N PHE A 116 -5.94 7.40 -0.26
CA PHE A 116 -6.85 7.14 -1.36
C PHE A 116 -7.72 8.36 -1.69
N MET A 117 -8.24 9.05 -0.68
CA MET A 117 -8.99 10.29 -0.88
C MET A 117 -8.10 11.40 -1.45
N ALA A 118 -6.87 11.57 -0.94
CA ALA A 118 -5.93 12.53 -1.51
C ALA A 118 -5.61 12.24 -2.99
N ASN A 119 -5.48 10.96 -3.36
CA ASN A 119 -5.28 10.55 -4.76
C ASN A 119 -6.50 10.83 -5.65
N ILE A 120 -7.72 10.71 -5.13
CA ILE A 120 -8.94 11.11 -5.85
C ILE A 120 -8.93 12.61 -6.11
N GLU A 121 -8.65 13.42 -5.09
CA GLU A 121 -8.59 14.88 -5.23
C GLU A 121 -7.46 15.33 -6.18
N ALA A 122 -6.36 14.57 -6.23
CA ALA A 122 -5.28 14.77 -7.19
C ALA A 122 -5.64 14.35 -8.63
N GLY A 123 -6.81 13.74 -8.84
CA GLY A 123 -7.26 13.28 -10.16
C GLY A 123 -6.59 12.00 -10.65
N ASN A 124 -6.05 11.17 -9.75
CA ASN A 124 -5.37 9.94 -10.15
C ASN A 124 -6.36 8.89 -10.69
N ASP A 125 -6.20 8.55 -11.97
CA ASP A 125 -7.10 7.64 -12.73
C ASP A 125 -7.38 6.33 -12.00
N LYS A 126 -6.37 5.70 -11.40
CA LYS A 126 -6.53 4.42 -10.70
C LYS A 126 -7.58 4.52 -9.58
N GLN A 127 -7.45 5.52 -8.72
CA GLN A 127 -8.34 5.66 -7.58
C GLN A 127 -9.74 6.13 -8.01
N LEU A 128 -9.83 6.97 -9.06
CA LEU A 128 -11.10 7.34 -9.67
C LEU A 128 -11.84 6.12 -10.25
N ILE A 129 -11.15 5.29 -11.05
CA ILE A 129 -11.71 4.06 -11.63
C ILE A 129 -12.20 3.10 -10.53
N ILE A 130 -11.39 2.91 -9.47
CA ILE A 130 -11.79 2.05 -8.36
C ILE A 130 -13.01 2.61 -7.62
N LYS A 131 -13.05 3.93 -7.39
CA LYS A 131 -14.19 4.61 -6.75
C LYS A 131 -15.45 4.45 -7.59
N ASP A 132 -15.40 4.77 -8.88
CA ASP A 132 -16.54 4.66 -9.79
C ASP A 132 -17.06 3.23 -9.86
N LEU A 133 -16.16 2.24 -9.90
CA LEU A 133 -16.54 0.83 -9.86
C LEU A 133 -17.28 0.48 -8.57
N VAL A 134 -16.77 0.89 -7.41
CA VAL A 134 -17.43 0.63 -6.12
C VAL A 134 -18.80 1.30 -6.05
N GLU A 135 -18.90 2.56 -6.49
CA GLU A 135 -20.14 3.33 -6.49
C GLU A 135 -21.17 2.77 -7.50
N SER A 136 -20.72 2.17 -8.61
CA SER A 136 -21.62 1.51 -9.56
C SER A 136 -22.41 0.33 -8.95
N TYR A 137 -21.92 -0.23 -7.84
CA TYR A 137 -22.62 -1.25 -7.06
C TYR A 137 -23.40 -0.69 -5.85
N ASN A 138 -23.64 0.63 -5.80
CA ASN A 138 -24.25 1.34 -4.66
C ASN A 138 -23.49 1.14 -3.34
N LEU A 139 -22.18 0.90 -3.42
CA LEU A 139 -21.29 0.86 -2.25
C LEU A 139 -20.56 2.20 -2.10
N THR A 140 -19.99 2.42 -0.92
CA THR A 140 -19.21 3.61 -0.62
C THR A 140 -17.84 3.23 -0.06
N ILE A 141 -16.82 4.04 -0.37
CA ILE A 141 -15.52 3.93 0.29
C ILE A 141 -15.59 4.61 1.65
N THR A 142 -15.21 3.90 2.71
CA THR A 142 -15.35 4.40 4.08
C THR A 142 -14.07 4.25 4.88
N SER A 143 -13.83 5.16 5.83
CA SER A 143 -12.67 5.08 6.74
C SER A 143 -12.81 3.96 7.78
N GLY A 144 -14.03 3.48 8.01
CA GLY A 144 -14.36 2.44 8.97
C GLY A 144 -15.48 1.54 8.49
N LYS A 145 -15.83 0.55 9.29
CA LYS A 145 -16.86 -0.45 8.95
C LYS A 145 -18.25 0.19 8.97
N ALA A 146 -18.99 0.08 7.86
CA ALA A 146 -20.35 0.57 7.73
C ALA A 146 -21.18 -0.34 6.80
N PRO A 147 -22.52 -0.38 6.92
CA PRO A 147 -23.41 -0.98 5.91
C PRO A 147 -23.16 -0.39 4.53
N GLY A 148 -22.96 -1.24 3.52
CA GLY A 148 -22.63 -0.79 2.16
C GLY A 148 -21.27 -0.07 2.04
N GLY A 149 -20.43 -0.11 3.07
CA GLY A 149 -19.13 0.57 3.12
C GLY A 149 -17.95 -0.39 2.98
N ILE A 150 -17.02 -0.10 2.07
CA ILE A 150 -15.74 -0.81 1.97
C ILE A 150 -14.63 0.03 2.61
N CYS A 151 -14.08 -0.48 3.72
CA CYS A 151 -12.89 0.10 4.36
C CYS A 151 -11.57 -0.60 3.99
N ALA A 152 -11.64 -1.71 3.24
CA ALA A 152 -10.49 -2.50 2.82
C ALA A 152 -9.79 -1.91 1.56
N ILE A 153 -9.44 -0.63 1.61
CA ILE A 153 -8.99 0.16 0.45
C ILE A 153 -7.73 -0.40 -0.18
N SER A 154 -6.73 -0.71 0.65
CA SER A 154 -5.51 -1.36 0.16
C SER A 154 -5.80 -2.71 -0.50
N THR A 155 -6.89 -3.41 -0.13
CA THR A 155 -7.27 -4.65 -0.80
C THR A 155 -7.82 -4.39 -2.20
N LEU A 156 -8.66 -3.35 -2.38
CA LEU A 156 -9.17 -2.96 -3.69
C LEU A 156 -8.01 -2.59 -4.64
N GLU A 157 -7.11 -1.73 -4.18
CA GLU A 157 -5.93 -1.32 -4.96
C GLU A 157 -5.04 -2.53 -5.29
N ASN A 158 -4.78 -3.41 -4.33
CA ASN A 158 -3.99 -4.62 -4.57
C ASN A 158 -4.64 -5.57 -5.58
N ILE A 159 -5.97 -5.73 -5.55
CA ILE A 159 -6.67 -6.57 -6.52
C ILE A 159 -6.58 -5.95 -7.91
N TYR A 160 -6.81 -4.64 -8.02
CA TYR A 160 -6.68 -3.90 -9.27
C TYR A 160 -5.26 -4.01 -9.85
N ASP A 161 -4.24 -3.71 -9.04
CA ASP A 161 -2.84 -3.69 -9.47
C ASP A 161 -2.32 -5.08 -9.88
N LYS A 162 -2.78 -6.16 -9.24
CA LYS A 162 -2.27 -7.53 -9.48
C LYS A 162 -3.10 -8.36 -10.44
N TYR A 163 -4.41 -8.13 -10.50
CA TYR A 163 -5.36 -8.97 -11.23
C TYR A 163 -6.21 -8.19 -12.24
N GLY A 164 -6.06 -6.86 -12.28
CA GLY A 164 -6.74 -5.97 -13.21
C GLY A 164 -8.20 -5.67 -12.85
N PHE A 165 -8.73 -4.67 -13.56
CA PHE A 165 -10.09 -4.16 -13.38
C PHE A 165 -11.18 -5.25 -13.43
N HIS A 166 -11.16 -6.13 -14.43
CA HIS A 166 -12.20 -7.16 -14.59
C HIS A 166 -12.25 -8.17 -13.44
N THR A 167 -11.10 -8.46 -12.83
CA THR A 167 -11.07 -9.33 -11.65
C THR A 167 -11.66 -8.61 -10.45
N LEU A 168 -11.32 -7.34 -10.24
CA LEU A 168 -11.90 -6.53 -9.17
C LEU A 168 -13.43 -6.42 -9.32
N ASP A 169 -13.91 -6.11 -10.53
CA ASP A 169 -15.34 -6.06 -10.86
C ASP A 169 -16.04 -7.37 -10.50
N ARG A 170 -15.52 -8.51 -11.00
CA ARG A 170 -16.11 -9.81 -10.72
C ARG A 170 -16.10 -10.17 -9.24
N VAL A 171 -15.03 -9.82 -8.50
CA VAL A 171 -14.93 -10.05 -7.06
C VAL A 171 -16.00 -9.26 -6.31
N LEU A 172 -16.18 -7.98 -6.63
CA LEU A 172 -17.24 -7.14 -6.03
C LEU A 172 -18.62 -7.71 -6.37
N ARG A 173 -18.88 -8.03 -7.64
CA ARG A 173 -20.14 -8.64 -8.09
C ARG A 173 -20.47 -9.94 -7.37
N LEU A 174 -19.49 -10.82 -7.18
CA LEU A 174 -19.65 -12.06 -6.43
C LEU A 174 -19.94 -11.79 -4.96
N CYS A 175 -19.17 -10.91 -4.32
CA CYS A 175 -19.36 -10.58 -2.91
C CYS A 175 -20.75 -10.00 -2.64
N ILE A 176 -21.15 -9.01 -3.44
CA ILE A 176 -22.42 -8.29 -3.30
C ILE A 176 -23.59 -9.18 -3.69
N GLY A 177 -23.47 -9.93 -4.80
CA GLY A 177 -24.50 -10.89 -5.19
C GLY A 177 -24.67 -12.07 -4.23
N THR A 178 -23.74 -12.27 -3.29
CA THR A 178 -23.81 -13.33 -2.28
C THR A 178 -24.33 -12.82 -0.92
N TRP A 179 -24.00 -11.58 -0.54
CA TRP A 179 -24.28 -11.05 0.81
C TRP A 179 -24.84 -9.62 0.86
N GLU A 180 -25.23 -9.06 -0.28
CA GLU A 180 -25.99 -7.80 -0.38
C GLU A 180 -25.37 -6.61 0.36
N GLY A 181 -24.03 -6.55 0.42
CA GLY A 181 -23.31 -5.46 1.08
C GLY A 181 -23.22 -5.57 2.61
N ASP A 182 -23.40 -6.77 3.19
CA ASP A 182 -23.16 -7.01 4.62
C ASP A 182 -21.75 -6.51 5.03
N PRO A 183 -21.61 -5.67 6.08
CA PRO A 183 -20.31 -5.13 6.51
C PRO A 183 -19.21 -6.16 6.82
N ASN A 184 -19.59 -7.40 7.15
CA ASN A 184 -18.67 -8.49 7.42
C ASN A 184 -18.24 -9.21 6.13
N SER A 185 -18.94 -9.00 5.01
CA SER A 185 -18.56 -9.53 3.69
C SER A 185 -17.52 -8.67 2.98
N LEU A 186 -17.50 -7.35 3.23
CA LEU A 186 -16.65 -6.38 2.52
C LEU A 186 -15.26 -6.17 3.15
N ASN A 187 -14.77 -7.14 3.91
CA ASN A 187 -13.46 -7.04 4.57
C ASN A 187 -12.34 -7.61 3.70
N ALA A 188 -11.10 -7.20 4.00
CA ALA A 188 -9.90 -7.59 3.25
C ALA A 188 -9.74 -9.11 3.04
N ASN A 189 -10.04 -9.94 4.05
CA ASN A 189 -9.87 -11.38 3.92
C ASN A 189 -10.93 -12.03 3.03
N MET A 190 -12.17 -11.54 3.08
CA MET A 190 -13.24 -12.05 2.24
C MET A 190 -12.96 -11.71 0.77
N LEU A 191 -12.68 -10.44 0.46
CA LEU A 191 -12.38 -9.98 -0.90
C LEU A 191 -11.17 -10.71 -1.49
N ASN A 192 -10.08 -10.85 -0.74
CA ASN A 192 -8.91 -11.63 -1.18
C ASN A 192 -9.22 -13.12 -1.32
N GLY A 193 -10.07 -13.69 -0.45
CA GLY A 193 -10.50 -15.09 -0.56
C GLY A 193 -11.25 -15.35 -1.86
N ILE A 194 -12.18 -14.47 -2.24
CA ILE A 194 -12.89 -14.54 -3.52
C ILE A 194 -11.92 -14.34 -4.68
N THR A 195 -11.01 -13.37 -4.56
CA THR A 195 -9.96 -13.10 -5.56
C THR A 195 -9.13 -14.34 -5.86
N TYR A 196 -8.70 -15.09 -4.84
CA TYR A 196 -7.95 -16.32 -5.04
C TYR A 196 -8.75 -17.40 -5.78
N LEU A 197 -10.06 -17.51 -5.52
CA LEU A 197 -10.91 -18.42 -6.27
C LEU A 197 -11.08 -17.99 -7.73
N VAL A 198 -11.37 -16.72 -7.97
CA VAL A 198 -11.51 -16.18 -9.32
C VAL A 198 -10.21 -16.36 -10.12
N ALA A 199 -9.07 -16.01 -9.52
CA ALA A 199 -7.76 -16.15 -10.16
C ALA A 199 -7.34 -17.62 -10.39
N ALA A 200 -7.68 -18.53 -9.48
CA ALA A 200 -7.32 -19.94 -9.60
C ALA A 200 -8.19 -20.73 -10.58
N TYR A 201 -9.46 -20.33 -10.75
CA TYR A 201 -10.44 -21.13 -11.48
C TYR A 201 -11.04 -20.45 -12.70
N GLY A 202 -10.87 -19.14 -12.89
CA GLY A 202 -11.36 -18.41 -14.06
C GLY A 202 -12.84 -18.69 -14.33
N ASP A 203 -13.16 -19.17 -15.52
CA ASP A 203 -14.55 -19.50 -15.90
C ASP A 203 -15.05 -20.85 -15.38
N SER A 204 -14.16 -21.64 -14.75
CA SER A 204 -14.53 -22.94 -14.15
C SER A 204 -15.36 -22.76 -12.88
N ILE A 205 -15.14 -21.67 -12.14
CA ILE A 205 -16.03 -21.28 -11.04
C ILE A 205 -17.21 -20.52 -11.63
N LYS A 206 -18.43 -21.03 -11.42
CA LYS A 206 -19.67 -20.45 -11.96
C LYS A 206 -20.28 -19.49 -10.96
N ASP A 207 -20.48 -18.25 -11.37
CA ASP A 207 -20.90 -17.16 -10.49
C ASP A 207 -22.25 -17.46 -9.80
N ASP A 208 -23.23 -17.99 -10.53
CA ASP A 208 -24.56 -18.28 -9.95
C ASP A 208 -24.50 -19.43 -8.94
N VAL A 209 -23.72 -20.48 -9.24
CA VAL A 209 -23.50 -21.61 -8.32
C VAL A 209 -22.77 -21.15 -7.06
N PHE A 210 -21.81 -20.22 -7.22
CA PHE A 210 -21.12 -19.62 -6.09
C PHE A 210 -22.08 -18.88 -5.18
N LYS A 211 -22.87 -17.95 -5.73
CA LYS A 211 -23.87 -17.19 -4.96
C LYS A 211 -24.88 -18.11 -4.29
N GLU A 212 -25.44 -19.08 -5.02
CA GLU A 212 -26.47 -19.99 -4.52
C GLU A 212 -25.98 -20.90 -3.37
N LYS A 213 -24.73 -21.37 -3.43
CA LYS A 213 -24.19 -22.28 -2.42
C LYS A 213 -23.54 -21.54 -1.26
N VAL A 214 -22.65 -20.60 -1.56
CA VAL A 214 -21.89 -19.85 -0.57
C VAL A 214 -22.80 -18.88 0.18
N GLY A 215 -23.79 -18.28 -0.49
CA GLY A 215 -24.77 -17.36 0.11
C GLY A 215 -25.72 -18.03 1.13
N ARG A 216 -25.73 -19.36 1.22
CA ARG A 216 -26.46 -20.08 2.30
C ARG A 216 -25.81 -19.90 3.67
N PHE A 217 -24.59 -19.37 3.71
CA PHE A 217 -23.84 -19.10 4.94
C PHE A 217 -23.63 -17.60 5.07
N SER A 218 -23.85 -17.09 6.27
CA SER A 218 -23.54 -15.70 6.60
C SER A 218 -22.03 -15.44 6.51
N PRO A 219 -21.59 -14.20 6.26
CA PRO A 219 -20.16 -13.88 6.23
C PRO A 219 -19.44 -14.25 7.54
N LYS A 220 -20.14 -14.18 8.68
CA LYS A 220 -19.59 -14.57 9.99
C LYS A 220 -19.33 -16.09 10.08
N GLU A 221 -20.21 -16.91 9.53
CA GLU A 221 -20.01 -18.36 9.47
C GLU A 221 -18.82 -18.71 8.57
N ILE A 222 -18.72 -18.06 7.41
CA ILE A 222 -17.54 -18.19 6.54
C ILE A 222 -16.27 -17.79 7.29
N SER A 223 -16.27 -16.65 7.98
CA SER A 223 -15.14 -16.19 8.77
C SER A 223 -14.74 -17.17 9.88
N LYS A 224 -15.71 -17.81 10.54
CA LYS A 224 -15.46 -18.83 11.57
C LYS A 224 -14.80 -20.05 10.95
N THR A 225 -15.43 -20.63 9.92
CA THR A 225 -14.88 -21.80 9.20
C THR A 225 -13.51 -21.51 8.61
N ALA A 226 -13.27 -20.31 8.08
CA ALA A 226 -11.97 -19.91 7.55
C ALA A 226 -10.87 -19.93 8.62
N LYS A 227 -11.14 -19.37 9.81
CA LYS A 227 -10.20 -19.33 10.93
C LYS A 227 -9.86 -20.71 11.48
N ASP A 228 -10.84 -21.61 11.54
CA ASP A 228 -10.64 -22.99 11.99
C ASP A 228 -9.74 -23.78 11.03
N ARG A 229 -9.66 -23.34 9.76
CA ARG A 229 -8.80 -23.96 8.74
C ARG A 229 -7.41 -23.35 8.70
N LYS A 230 -7.33 -22.05 8.44
CA LYS A 230 -6.07 -21.36 8.21
C LYS A 230 -6.19 -19.85 8.43
N LEU A 231 -5.18 -19.26 9.05
CA LEU A 231 -5.13 -17.81 9.24
C LEU A 231 -4.99 -17.07 7.90
N GLY A 232 -5.66 -15.92 7.80
CA GLY A 232 -5.60 -15.02 6.65
C GLY A 232 -6.55 -15.40 5.50
N SER A 233 -6.39 -14.73 4.36
CA SER A 233 -7.35 -14.77 3.24
C SER A 233 -7.40 -16.12 2.51
N ILE A 234 -6.34 -16.93 2.61
CA ILE A 234 -6.34 -18.28 2.05
C ILE A 234 -7.37 -19.18 2.76
N GLY A 235 -7.55 -19.06 4.07
CA GLY A 235 -8.55 -19.83 4.81
C GLY A 235 -9.98 -19.51 4.35
N TYR A 236 -10.24 -18.26 3.95
CA TYR A 236 -11.52 -17.86 3.36
C TYR A 236 -11.74 -18.53 2.00
N ALA A 237 -10.73 -18.51 1.12
CA ALA A 237 -10.80 -19.19 -0.17
C ALA A 237 -11.08 -20.69 0.00
N GLU A 238 -10.38 -21.35 0.93
CA GLU A 238 -10.61 -22.78 1.22
C GLU A 238 -12.03 -23.05 1.76
N ALA A 239 -12.52 -22.23 2.70
CA ALA A 239 -13.85 -22.39 3.26
C ALA A 239 -14.94 -22.25 2.18
N MET A 240 -14.81 -21.24 1.32
CA MET A 240 -15.73 -21.03 0.20
C MET A 240 -15.62 -22.15 -0.86
N LEU A 241 -14.42 -22.65 -1.15
CA LEU A 241 -14.22 -23.77 -2.09
C LEU A 241 -14.89 -25.05 -1.60
N ILE A 242 -14.82 -25.35 -0.30
CA ILE A 242 -15.52 -26.51 0.30
C ILE A 242 -17.02 -26.42 0.06
N ILE A 243 -17.59 -25.25 0.37
CA ILE A 243 -19.02 -25.01 0.24
C ILE A 243 -19.43 -25.13 -1.23
N TYR A 244 -18.68 -24.51 -2.13
CA TYR A 244 -18.92 -24.57 -3.57
C TYR A 244 -18.90 -26.02 -4.10
N ASN A 245 -17.87 -26.79 -3.74
CA ASN A 245 -17.67 -28.16 -4.20
C ASN A 245 -18.66 -29.17 -3.62
N LYS A 246 -19.36 -28.84 -2.53
CA LYS A 246 -20.30 -29.74 -1.88
C LYS A 246 -21.38 -30.20 -2.86
N LYS A 247 -21.51 -31.52 -3.05
CA LYS A 247 -22.45 -32.17 -3.97
C LYS A 247 -22.30 -31.72 -5.45
N MET A 248 -21.11 -31.32 -5.88
CA MET A 248 -20.82 -31.09 -7.31
C MET A 248 -20.48 -32.40 -8.01
N HIS A 249 -20.99 -32.59 -9.22
CA HIS A 249 -20.59 -33.72 -10.08
C HIS A 249 -19.11 -33.62 -10.48
N ALA A 250 -18.63 -32.41 -10.79
CA ALA A 250 -17.24 -32.11 -11.10
C ALA A 250 -16.71 -31.02 -10.15
N PRO A 251 -16.17 -31.38 -8.97
CA PRO A 251 -15.64 -30.41 -8.02
C PRO A 251 -14.34 -29.77 -8.55
N LEU A 252 -14.13 -28.51 -8.21
CA LEU A 252 -12.90 -27.78 -8.51
C LEU A 252 -11.73 -28.35 -7.68
N LYS A 253 -10.60 -28.60 -8.35
CA LYS A 253 -9.43 -29.24 -7.72
C LYS A 253 -8.72 -28.29 -6.75
N TRP A 254 -8.34 -28.82 -5.60
CA TRP A 254 -7.65 -28.05 -4.55
C TRP A 254 -6.25 -27.60 -4.96
N GLU A 255 -5.55 -28.39 -5.77
CA GLU A 255 -4.17 -28.05 -6.16
C GLU A 255 -4.08 -26.71 -6.88
N ASN A 256 -5.11 -26.36 -7.67
CA ASN A 256 -5.15 -25.12 -8.45
C ASN A 256 -5.15 -23.87 -7.56
N LEU A 257 -5.77 -23.94 -6.37
CA LEU A 257 -5.80 -22.84 -5.42
C LEU A 257 -4.41 -22.48 -4.89
N TYR A 258 -3.50 -23.45 -4.82
CA TYR A 258 -2.12 -23.25 -4.34
C TYR A 258 -1.11 -23.09 -5.47
N SER A 259 -1.49 -23.43 -6.71
CA SER A 259 -0.58 -23.38 -7.86
C SER A 259 0.02 -21.98 -8.04
N LYS A 260 1.29 -21.90 -8.44
CA LYS A 260 1.95 -20.62 -8.73
C LYS A 260 1.55 -20.05 -10.10
N LYS A 261 1.01 -20.88 -11.00
CA LYS A 261 0.50 -20.45 -12.31
C LYS A 261 -0.62 -19.40 -12.16
N SER A 262 -1.58 -19.65 -11.26
CA SER A 262 -2.67 -18.71 -10.95
C SER A 262 -2.24 -17.39 -10.30
N ARG A 263 -0.97 -17.27 -9.85
CA ARG A 263 -0.40 -16.03 -9.28
C ARG A 263 0.48 -15.24 -10.25
N ARG A 264 0.88 -15.81 -11.39
CA ARG A 264 1.78 -15.17 -12.36
C ARG A 264 1.19 -15.00 -13.76
N GLU A 265 0.30 -15.89 -14.22
CA GLU A 265 -0.21 -15.84 -15.59
C GLU A 265 -1.16 -14.66 -15.87
N LEU A 266 -1.67 -13.99 -14.83
CA LEU A 266 -2.48 -12.76 -14.98
C LEU A 266 -1.65 -11.47 -15.09
N VAL A 267 -0.35 -11.52 -14.79
CA VAL A 267 0.57 -10.38 -14.96
C VAL A 267 1.01 -10.23 -16.42
N ASN A 268 0.91 -11.29 -17.22
CA ASN A 268 1.44 -11.32 -18.60
C ASN A 268 0.37 -11.11 -19.69
N ILE A 269 -0.87 -10.75 -19.35
CA ILE A 269 -1.92 -10.44 -20.32
C ILE A 269 -2.36 -8.98 -20.11
N LYS A 270 -1.57 -8.04 -20.66
CA LYS A 270 -1.99 -6.74 -21.24
C LYS A 270 -0.79 -5.77 -21.34
N PHE A 271 -0.06 -5.88 -22.46
CA PHE A 271 0.44 -4.77 -23.29
C PHE A 271 0.72 -5.36 -24.68
N ASP A 272 -0.31 -5.94 -25.31
CA ASP A 272 -0.31 -6.06 -26.77
C ASP A 272 -0.94 -4.75 -27.26
N GLU A 273 -0.10 -3.83 -27.70
CA GLU A 273 -0.52 -2.64 -28.45
C GLU A 273 -1.24 -3.09 -29.72
N PRO A 274 -2.36 -2.45 -30.11
CA PRO A 274 -2.97 -2.72 -31.39
C PRO A 274 -2.01 -2.27 -32.50
N GLY A 275 -1.59 -3.22 -33.33
CA GLY A 275 -0.70 -3.00 -34.46
C GLY A 275 -1.20 -1.91 -35.40
N GLU A 276 -0.27 -1.04 -35.76
CA GLU A 276 -0.43 -0.04 -36.81
C GLU A 276 -0.84 -0.72 -38.14
N SER A 277 -1.87 -0.17 -38.75
CA SER A 277 -2.19 -0.37 -40.18
C SER A 277 -1.58 0.76 -40.98
#